data_AF-A0A5N5T7J5-F1
#
_entry.id   AF-A0A5N5T7J5-F1
#
_cell.length_a   1.000
_cell.length_b   1.000
_cell.length_c   1.000
_cell.angle_alpha   90.00
_cell.angle_beta   90.00
_cell.angle_gamma   90.00
#
_symmetry.space_group_name_H-M   'P 1'
#
loop_
_entity.id
_entity.type
_entity.pdbx_description
1 polymer ?
#
loop_
_entity_poly.entity_id
_entity_poly.type
_entity_poly.pdbx_seq_one_letter_code
_entity_poly.pdbx_strand_id
1 'polypeptide(L)'
;SLPVASPPDFYPFLDEYLLDSSRVEGSVGAPSDIVNIVKKYRNLIQFYLPIYTTNEICQIAVHNFLPSIANEKIDSWALKMADSWGKIPDGLFFGNIHTVGMYEECLETKGTVKPYRNGTGINEIDFQGKYCKVYYGLKSGMIVAIKTPLPFYYGTCMPSVCSKEDLRWSFRFANRSRPYWKQLFRKTI
;
A
#
# COMPACT_ATOMS: atom_id res chain seq x y z
N SER A 1 -10.42 5.60 26.18
CA SER A 1 -9.73 6.43 25.18
C SER A 1 -8.35 5.84 24.95
N LEU A 2 -8.13 5.18 23.82
CA LEU A 2 -6.79 4.69 23.46
C LEU A 2 -5.92 5.89 23.05
N PRO A 3 -4.65 5.96 23.48
CA PRO A 3 -3.81 7.12 23.24
C PRO A 3 -3.64 7.39 21.75
N VAL A 4 -3.56 8.68 21.42
CA VAL A 4 -3.15 9.18 20.12
C VAL A 4 -1.71 8.72 19.92
N ALA A 5 -1.50 7.60 19.22
CA ALA A 5 -0.18 7.34 18.65
C ALA A 5 0.09 8.50 17.69
N SER A 6 1.11 9.30 17.99
CA SER A 6 1.75 10.17 17.02
C SER A 6 2.01 9.35 15.74
N PRO A 7 1.95 9.97 14.54
CA PRO A 7 2.44 9.28 13.36
C PRO A 7 3.83 8.74 13.71
N PRO A 8 4.14 7.45 13.45
CA PRO A 8 5.50 6.99 13.64
C PRO A 8 6.41 7.97 12.87
N ASP A 9 7.49 8.42 13.50
CA ASP A 9 8.46 9.40 12.97
C ASP A 9 9.12 8.96 11.63
N PHE A 10 8.67 7.84 11.06
CA PHE A 10 9.01 7.25 9.77
C PHE A 10 8.05 7.63 8.62
N TYR A 11 7.01 8.43 8.88
CA TYR A 11 6.23 9.12 7.84
C TYR A 11 7.08 9.90 6.81
N PRO A 12 8.30 10.41 7.13
CA PRO A 12 9.15 11.01 6.14
C PRO A 12 9.51 10.07 5.01
N PHE A 13 9.59 8.75 5.17
CA PHE A 13 10.27 7.90 4.18
C PHE A 13 9.65 7.87 2.77
N LEU A 14 8.32 7.80 2.67
CA LEU A 14 7.64 7.78 1.37
C LEU A 14 7.73 9.15 0.68
N ASP A 15 7.68 10.23 1.46
CA ASP A 15 7.90 11.58 0.95
C ASP A 15 9.41 11.86 0.73
N GLU A 16 10.33 11.28 1.49
CA GLU A 16 11.80 11.39 1.44
C GLU A 16 12.34 10.62 0.22
N TYR A 17 11.82 9.42 -0.08
CA TYR A 17 12.11 8.71 -1.34
C TYR A 17 11.58 9.46 -2.58
N LEU A 18 10.45 10.18 -2.45
CA LEU A 18 9.84 10.95 -3.54
C LEU A 18 10.40 12.37 -3.71
N LEU A 19 11.08 12.90 -2.70
CA LEU A 19 11.66 14.24 -2.64
C LEU A 19 13.19 14.23 -2.73
N ASP A 20 13.87 13.15 -2.35
CA ASP A 20 15.33 13.07 -2.33
C ASP A 20 15.85 11.66 -2.67
N SER A 21 15.94 11.37 -3.98
CA SER A 21 16.55 10.14 -4.51
C SER A 21 18.07 10.07 -4.29
N SER A 22 18.69 11.09 -3.69
CA SER A 22 20.15 11.15 -3.48
C SER A 22 20.57 10.64 -2.09
N ARG A 23 19.63 10.44 -1.17
CA ARG A 23 19.88 9.96 0.20
C ARG A 23 19.78 8.44 0.36
N VAL A 24 19.40 7.72 -0.70
CA VAL A 24 19.36 6.26 -0.73
C VAL A 24 20.75 5.81 -1.13
N GLU A 25 21.53 5.25 -0.22
CA GLU A 25 22.74 4.51 -0.61
C GLU A 25 22.27 3.30 -1.46
N GLY A 26 22.34 3.46 -2.79
CA GLY A 26 21.92 2.44 -3.75
C GLY A 26 20.81 2.83 -4.75
N SER A 27 20.19 4.02 -4.66
CA SER A 27 19.23 4.50 -5.70
C SER A 27 19.84 5.51 -6.67
N VAL A 28 21.09 5.29 -7.05
CA VAL A 28 21.66 6.04 -8.18
C VAL A 28 20.92 5.56 -9.43
N GLY A 29 20.00 6.37 -9.97
CA GLY A 29 19.53 6.21 -11.35
C GLY A 29 18.04 5.98 -11.61
N ALA A 30 17.10 6.22 -10.69
CA ALA A 30 15.68 6.17 -11.09
C ALA A 30 15.36 7.33 -12.06
N PRO A 31 14.99 7.08 -13.34
CA PRO A 31 14.64 8.13 -14.28
C PRO A 31 13.45 8.97 -13.77
N SER A 32 13.42 10.26 -14.09
CA SER A 32 12.34 11.18 -13.65
C SER A 32 10.93 10.68 -13.99
N ASP A 33 10.80 9.90 -15.07
CA ASP A 33 9.54 9.28 -15.50
C ASP A 33 9.02 8.25 -14.50
N ILE A 34 9.92 7.46 -13.92
CA ILE A 34 9.58 6.45 -12.92
C ILE A 34 9.11 7.11 -11.63
N VAL A 35 9.76 8.19 -11.20
CA VAL A 35 9.35 8.95 -10.00
C VAL A 35 7.93 9.50 -10.17
N ASN A 36 7.58 10.00 -11.36
CA ASN A 36 6.25 10.51 -11.67
C ASN A 36 5.19 9.40 -11.68
N ILE A 37 5.53 8.21 -12.19
CA ILE A 37 4.69 7.00 -12.13
C ILE A 37 4.41 6.64 -10.67
N VAL A 38 5.44 6.55 -9.83
CA VAL A 38 5.29 6.22 -8.40
C VAL A 38 4.41 7.26 -7.68
N LYS A 39 4.61 8.55 -7.94
CA LYS A 39 3.74 9.63 -7.39
C LYS A 39 2.28 9.45 -7.80
N LYS A 40 2.02 9.08 -9.05
CA LYS A 40 0.67 8.83 -9.58
C LYS A 40 0.01 7.62 -8.92
N TYR A 41 0.75 6.54 -8.68
CA TYR A 41 0.21 5.28 -8.16
C TYR A 41 0.29 5.13 -6.63
N ARG A 42 0.93 6.04 -5.90
CA ARG A 42 0.97 6.10 -4.41
C ARG A 42 -0.39 5.87 -3.77
N ASN A 43 -1.43 6.50 -4.33
CA ASN A 43 -2.79 6.42 -3.79
C ASN A 43 -3.44 5.06 -4.01
N LEU A 44 -2.99 4.30 -5.02
CA LEU A 44 -3.45 2.95 -5.29
C LEU A 44 -2.81 1.96 -4.31
N ILE A 45 -1.50 2.12 -4.06
CA ILE A 45 -0.73 1.23 -3.18
C ILE A 45 -1.25 1.22 -1.75
N GLN A 46 -1.72 2.38 -1.24
CA GLN A 46 -2.30 2.44 0.12
C GLN A 46 -3.54 1.54 0.31
N PHE A 47 -4.20 1.15 -0.79
CA PHE A 47 -5.32 0.20 -0.73
C PHE A 47 -4.80 -1.23 -0.63
N TYR A 48 -3.75 -1.59 -1.36
CA TYR A 48 -3.27 -2.97 -1.40
C TYR A 48 -2.26 -3.31 -0.29
N LEU A 49 -1.41 -2.35 0.12
CA LEU A 49 -0.35 -2.58 1.10
C LEU A 49 -0.57 -1.80 2.41
N PRO A 50 -0.15 -2.36 3.56
CA PRO A 50 -0.18 -1.69 4.86
C PRO A 50 0.93 -0.63 4.99
N ILE A 51 0.89 0.43 4.16
CA ILE A 51 1.92 1.48 4.16
C ILE A 51 2.01 2.29 5.47
N TYR A 52 0.98 2.25 6.32
CA TYR A 52 1.05 2.77 7.69
C TYR A 52 0.90 1.63 8.69
N THR A 53 1.95 1.39 9.46
CA THR A 53 2.01 0.35 10.48
C THR A 53 2.94 0.77 11.63
N THR A 54 2.74 0.19 12.80
CA THR A 54 3.64 0.29 13.96
C THR A 54 4.66 -0.87 14.02
N ASN A 55 4.55 -1.84 13.12
CA ASN A 55 5.46 -2.97 12.99
C ASN A 55 6.62 -2.55 12.06
N GLU A 56 7.80 -2.34 12.66
CA GLU A 56 9.01 -1.86 11.96
C GLU A 56 9.43 -2.79 10.81
N ILE A 57 9.37 -4.11 11.00
CA ILE A 57 9.76 -5.10 9.98
C ILE A 57 8.77 -5.04 8.79
N CYS A 58 7.46 -4.99 9.09
CA CYS A 58 6.45 -4.82 8.05
C CYS A 58 6.66 -3.49 7.31
N GLN A 59 6.92 -2.41 8.04
CA GLN A 59 7.16 -1.09 7.48
C GLN A 59 8.33 -1.13 6.49
N ILE A 60 9.48 -1.67 6.88
CA ILE A 60 10.63 -1.82 5.97
C ILE A 60 10.23 -2.61 4.72
N ALA A 61 9.50 -3.71 4.87
CA ALA A 61 9.09 -4.54 3.73
C ALA A 61 8.14 -3.83 2.76
N VAL A 62 7.10 -3.16 3.24
CA VAL A 62 6.18 -2.42 2.34
C VAL A 62 6.79 -1.17 1.75
N HIS A 63 7.70 -0.50 2.46
CA HIS A 63 8.35 0.71 1.94
C HIS A 63 9.41 0.40 0.87
N ASN A 64 9.97 -0.80 0.85
CA ASN A 64 10.84 -1.26 -0.24
C ASN A 64 10.10 -1.60 -1.54
N PHE A 65 8.76 -1.76 -1.51
CA PHE A 65 7.97 -2.10 -2.70
C PHE A 65 8.13 -1.09 -3.85
N LEU A 66 8.05 0.20 -3.55
CA LEU A 66 8.16 1.26 -4.55
C LEU A 66 9.56 1.36 -5.16
N PRO A 67 10.65 1.38 -4.36
CA PRO A 67 12.00 1.25 -4.90
C PRO A 67 12.18 0.02 -5.79
N SER A 68 11.66 -1.13 -5.37
CA SER A 68 11.79 -2.39 -6.12
C SER A 68 11.12 -2.39 -7.50
N ILE A 69 10.12 -1.54 -7.73
CA ILE A 69 9.55 -1.31 -9.08
C ILE A 69 10.19 -0.14 -9.83
N ALA A 70 10.93 0.72 -9.13
CA ALA A 70 11.45 1.97 -9.65
C ALA A 70 12.95 1.96 -9.96
N ASN A 71 13.66 0.91 -9.56
CA ASN A 71 15.08 0.71 -9.84
C ASN A 71 15.33 0.39 -11.33
N GLU A 72 16.56 0.62 -11.79
CA GLU A 72 17.01 0.23 -13.15
C GLU A 72 16.79 -1.27 -13.42
N LYS A 73 16.94 -2.09 -12.37
CA LYS A 73 16.56 -3.49 -12.36
C LYS A 73 15.32 -3.63 -11.50
N ILE A 74 14.20 -3.93 -12.14
CA ILE A 74 12.94 -4.20 -11.44
C ILE A 74 13.04 -5.53 -10.71
N ASP A 75 12.74 -5.53 -9.42
CA ASP A 75 12.70 -6.76 -8.65
C ASP A 75 11.42 -7.54 -8.96
N SER A 76 11.58 -8.79 -9.40
CA SER A 76 10.46 -9.63 -9.82
C SER A 76 9.39 -9.84 -8.74
N TRP A 77 9.78 -9.83 -7.45
CA TRP A 77 8.85 -10.00 -6.34
C TRP A 77 7.81 -8.88 -6.29
N ALA A 78 8.20 -7.64 -6.56
CA ALA A 78 7.30 -6.50 -6.46
C ALA A 78 6.26 -6.52 -7.58
N LEU A 79 6.68 -6.91 -8.79
CA LEU A 79 5.76 -7.12 -9.91
C LEU A 79 4.78 -8.27 -9.67
N LYS A 80 5.25 -9.43 -9.20
CA LYS A 80 4.38 -10.57 -8.90
C LYS A 80 3.36 -10.26 -7.81
N MET A 81 3.78 -9.55 -6.76
CA MET A 81 2.85 -9.06 -5.73
C MET A 81 1.79 -8.13 -6.32
N ALA A 82 2.21 -7.17 -7.16
CA ALA A 82 1.30 -6.22 -7.80
C ALA A 82 0.30 -6.92 -8.74
N ASP A 83 0.78 -7.90 -9.51
CA ASP A 83 -0.07 -8.66 -10.44
C ASP A 83 -1.07 -9.55 -9.68
N SER A 84 -0.66 -10.05 -8.51
CA SER A 84 -1.51 -10.85 -7.62
C SER A 84 -2.68 -10.08 -6.99
N TRP A 85 -2.67 -8.75 -7.04
CA TRP A 85 -3.74 -7.94 -6.44
C TRP A 85 -5.08 -8.11 -7.17
N GLY A 86 -6.16 -7.99 -6.40
CA GLY A 86 -7.53 -7.96 -6.91
C GLY A 86 -7.76 -6.71 -7.76
N LYS A 87 -7.89 -6.90 -9.07
CA LYS A 87 -8.15 -5.83 -10.03
C LYS A 87 -9.66 -5.57 -10.15
N ILE A 88 -10.05 -4.35 -10.53
CA ILE A 88 -11.47 -4.02 -10.80
C ILE A 88 -11.96 -4.97 -11.90
N PRO A 89 -13.06 -5.70 -11.70
CA PRO A 89 -13.50 -6.69 -12.65
C PRO A 89 -14.46 -6.04 -13.65
N ASP A 90 -14.56 -6.63 -14.84
CA ASP A 90 -15.63 -6.29 -15.76
C ASP A 90 -16.98 -6.62 -15.15
N GLY A 91 -18.00 -5.83 -15.49
CA GLY A 91 -19.35 -6.05 -14.96
C GLY A 91 -19.56 -5.58 -13.52
N LEU A 92 -18.68 -4.74 -12.96
CA LEU A 92 -18.87 -4.14 -11.62
C LEU A 92 -20.26 -3.49 -11.46
N PHE A 93 -20.72 -2.76 -12.49
CA PHE A 93 -22.05 -2.13 -12.50
C PHE A 93 -23.21 -3.12 -12.72
N PHE A 94 -22.90 -4.36 -13.08
CA PHE A 94 -23.83 -5.47 -13.22
C PHE A 94 -23.77 -6.44 -12.02
N GLY A 95 -23.07 -6.06 -10.94
CA GLY A 95 -23.01 -6.84 -9.70
C GLY A 95 -21.78 -7.74 -9.55
N ASN A 96 -20.81 -7.67 -10.47
CA ASN A 96 -19.54 -8.38 -10.29
C ASN A 96 -18.63 -7.61 -9.30
N ILE A 97 -18.78 -7.91 -8.01
CA ILE A 97 -18.07 -7.23 -6.92
C ILE A 97 -16.91 -8.05 -6.33
N HIS A 98 -16.57 -9.17 -6.99
CA HIS A 98 -15.60 -10.13 -6.50
C HIS A 98 -14.25 -9.93 -7.19
N THR A 99 -13.29 -9.36 -6.46
CA THR A 99 -11.96 -9.06 -7.01
C THR A 99 -10.90 -9.88 -6.31
N VAL A 100 -10.88 -11.19 -6.59
CA VAL A 100 -10.08 -12.13 -5.82
C VAL A 100 -8.57 -11.99 -6.00
N GLY A 101 -8.09 -11.50 -7.16
CA GLY A 101 -6.66 -11.51 -7.47
C GLY A 101 -6.09 -12.92 -7.69
N MET A 102 -4.78 -13.04 -7.90
CA MET A 102 -4.09 -14.32 -8.10
C MET A 102 -3.58 -14.86 -6.77
N TYR A 103 -4.31 -15.80 -6.18
CA TYR A 103 -3.98 -16.37 -4.87
C TYR A 103 -2.64 -17.11 -4.87
N GLU A 104 -2.46 -18.02 -5.83
CA GLU A 104 -1.28 -18.89 -5.90
C GLU A 104 -0.01 -18.09 -6.19
N GLU A 105 -0.08 -17.14 -7.14
CA GLU A 105 1.05 -16.25 -7.46
C GLU A 105 1.50 -15.43 -6.23
N CYS A 106 0.55 -14.98 -5.42
CA CYS A 106 0.89 -14.30 -4.18
C CYS A 106 1.68 -15.21 -3.23
N LEU A 107 1.23 -16.45 -3.03
CA LEU A 107 1.91 -17.39 -2.14
C LEU A 107 3.29 -17.81 -2.66
N GLU A 108 3.49 -17.89 -3.97
CA GLU A 108 4.78 -18.26 -4.56
C GLU A 108 5.78 -17.11 -4.56
N THR A 109 5.33 -15.88 -4.35
CA THR A 109 6.21 -14.71 -4.35
C THR A 109 7.12 -14.72 -3.12
N LYS A 110 8.42 -14.49 -3.34
CA LYS A 110 9.44 -14.37 -2.30
C LYS A 110 10.28 -13.14 -2.58
N GLY A 111 10.65 -12.41 -1.55
CA GLY A 111 11.48 -11.22 -1.66
C GLY A 111 12.40 -11.07 -0.45
N THR A 112 13.49 -10.36 -0.68
CA THR A 112 14.48 -9.99 0.35
C THR A 112 14.67 -8.49 0.26
N VAL A 113 14.53 -7.81 1.38
CA VAL A 113 14.62 -6.34 1.45
C VAL A 113 15.59 -5.91 2.54
N LYS A 114 16.14 -4.71 2.40
CA LYS A 114 17.06 -4.13 3.38
C LYS A 114 16.45 -2.88 3.99
N PRO A 115 16.75 -2.59 5.27
CA PRO A 115 16.53 -1.25 5.78
C PRO A 115 17.40 -0.27 4.99
N TYR A 116 16.85 0.90 4.76
CA TYR A 116 17.50 1.93 3.97
C TYR A 116 18.59 2.68 4.75
N ARG A 117 18.37 2.87 6.05
CA ARG A 117 19.34 3.53 6.92
C ARG A 117 20.21 2.46 7.58
N ASN A 118 21.52 2.56 7.34
CA ASN A 118 22.51 1.77 8.07
C ASN A 118 22.44 2.11 9.58
N GLY A 119 22.62 1.11 10.44
CA GLY A 119 22.70 1.30 11.90
C GLY A 119 21.42 1.03 12.70
N THR A 120 20.34 0.54 12.09
CA THR A 120 19.13 0.06 12.81
C THR A 120 19.34 -1.27 13.54
N GLY A 121 20.47 -1.96 13.30
CA GLY A 121 20.72 -3.32 13.79
C GLY A 121 19.90 -4.40 13.08
N ILE A 122 19.09 -4.01 12.10
CA ILE A 122 18.24 -4.91 11.30
C ILE A 122 19.04 -5.30 10.04
N ASN A 123 19.11 -6.60 9.78
CA ASN A 123 19.75 -7.16 8.58
C ASN A 123 18.73 -7.24 7.43
N GLU A 124 19.07 -8.01 6.39
CA GLU A 124 18.13 -8.41 5.35
C GLU A 124 16.88 -9.09 5.95
N ILE A 125 15.72 -8.72 5.43
CA ILE A 125 14.42 -9.28 5.80
C ILE A 125 13.93 -10.11 4.62
N ASP A 126 13.89 -11.42 4.82
CA ASP A 126 13.24 -12.34 3.91
C ASP A 126 11.74 -12.41 4.18
N PHE A 127 10.95 -12.47 3.12
CA PHE A 127 9.52 -12.69 3.22
C PHE A 127 8.98 -13.52 2.07
N GLN A 128 7.80 -14.07 2.30
CA GLN A 128 6.93 -14.67 1.29
C GLN A 128 5.71 -13.76 1.09
N GLY A 129 5.06 -13.82 -0.06
CA GLY A 129 3.76 -13.16 -0.23
C GLY A 129 2.69 -13.84 0.63
N LYS A 130 1.85 -13.00 1.21
CA LYS A 130 0.73 -13.38 2.08
C LYS A 130 -0.54 -12.79 1.52
N TYR A 131 -1.41 -13.67 1.08
CA TYR A 131 -2.69 -13.29 0.53
C TYR A 131 -3.67 -12.88 1.64
N CYS A 132 -4.36 -11.77 1.45
CA CYS A 132 -5.37 -11.26 2.38
C CYS A 132 -6.65 -10.86 1.63
N LYS A 133 -7.80 -11.27 2.16
CA LYS A 133 -9.12 -10.80 1.69
C LYS A 133 -9.52 -9.58 2.50
N VAL A 134 -9.70 -8.46 1.83
CA VAL A 134 -10.14 -7.20 2.44
C VAL A 134 -11.62 -7.03 2.18
N TYR A 135 -12.37 -6.77 3.25
CA TYR A 135 -13.79 -6.45 3.20
C TYR A 135 -13.96 -4.95 3.46
N TYR A 136 -14.48 -4.22 2.48
CA TYR A 136 -14.74 -2.81 2.60
C TYR A 136 -16.22 -2.51 2.40
N GLY A 137 -16.84 -1.89 3.40
CA GLY A 137 -18.19 -1.35 3.27
C GLY A 137 -18.13 -0.06 2.46
N LEU A 138 -18.54 -0.12 1.19
CA LEU A 138 -18.67 1.08 0.37
C LEU A 138 -19.85 1.90 0.91
N LYS A 139 -19.59 3.15 1.29
CA LYS A 139 -20.70 4.09 1.55
C LYS A 139 -21.30 4.51 0.21
N SER A 140 -22.63 4.68 0.17
CA SER A 140 -23.34 5.18 -1.01
C SER A 140 -22.66 6.45 -1.55
N GLY A 141 -22.27 6.43 -2.84
CA GLY A 141 -21.66 7.57 -3.53
C GLY A 141 -20.15 7.45 -3.87
N MET A 142 -19.42 6.44 -3.40
CA MET A 142 -18.02 6.23 -3.81
C MET A 142 -17.88 5.67 -5.24
N ILE A 143 -18.93 5.02 -5.72
CA ILE A 143 -19.15 4.66 -7.12
C ILE A 143 -20.48 5.29 -7.50
N VAL A 144 -20.46 6.31 -8.36
CA VAL A 144 -21.62 7.19 -8.66
C VAL A 144 -22.88 6.42 -9.11
N ALA A 145 -22.73 5.18 -9.59
CA ALA A 145 -23.84 4.34 -10.03
C ALA A 145 -24.51 3.48 -8.93
N ILE A 146 -23.90 3.30 -7.75
CA ILE A 146 -24.40 2.37 -6.72
C ILE A 146 -24.93 3.16 -5.52
N LYS A 147 -26.27 3.28 -5.43
CA LYS A 147 -26.97 3.98 -4.33
C LYS A 147 -27.06 3.15 -3.05
N THR A 148 -26.73 1.87 -3.07
CA THR A 148 -26.74 0.97 -1.90
C THR A 148 -25.34 0.72 -1.35
N PRO A 149 -25.15 0.63 -0.02
CA PRO A 149 -23.90 0.17 0.55
C PRO A 149 -23.73 -1.32 0.24
N LEU A 150 -22.95 -1.65 -0.79
CA LEU A 150 -22.61 -3.02 -1.14
C LEU A 150 -21.28 -3.40 -0.48
N PRO A 151 -21.19 -4.60 0.13
CA PRO A 151 -19.91 -5.12 0.61
C PRO A 151 -19.02 -5.42 -0.60
N PHE A 152 -17.96 -4.65 -0.79
CA PHE A 152 -16.94 -4.94 -1.78
C PHE A 152 -15.81 -5.70 -1.10
N TYR A 153 -15.35 -6.80 -1.70
CA TYR A 153 -14.14 -7.46 -1.26
C TYR A 153 -13.12 -7.60 -2.38
N TYR A 154 -11.86 -7.40 -2.00
CA TYR A 154 -10.72 -7.60 -2.88
C TYR A 154 -9.63 -8.43 -2.19
N GLY A 155 -8.94 -9.22 -2.99
CA GLY A 155 -7.70 -9.87 -2.59
C GLY A 155 -6.54 -8.89 -2.69
N THR A 156 -5.65 -8.94 -1.72
CA THR A 156 -4.36 -8.26 -1.79
C THR A 156 -3.24 -9.22 -1.45
N CYS A 157 -2.04 -8.89 -1.93
CA CYS A 157 -0.81 -9.58 -1.63
C CYS A 157 0.11 -8.62 -0.86
N MET A 158 0.51 -9.00 0.35
CA MET A 158 1.43 -8.22 1.19
C MET A 158 2.57 -9.12 1.71
N PRO A 159 3.68 -8.57 2.23
CA PRO A 159 4.74 -9.38 2.80
C PRO A 159 4.26 -10.22 4.00
N SER A 160 4.79 -11.42 4.19
CA SER A 160 4.40 -12.33 5.27
C SER A 160 4.73 -11.79 6.67
N VAL A 161 5.71 -10.90 6.76
CA VAL A 161 6.07 -10.13 7.96
C VAL A 161 4.97 -9.14 8.40
N CYS A 162 3.99 -8.86 7.53
CA CYS A 162 2.84 -8.03 7.84
C CYS A 162 1.65 -8.85 8.35
N SER A 163 0.84 -8.20 9.19
CA SER A 163 -0.34 -8.75 9.84
C SER A 163 -1.64 -8.10 9.35
N LYS A 164 -2.78 -8.71 9.69
CA LYS A 164 -4.10 -8.10 9.42
C LYS A 164 -4.28 -6.81 10.22
N GLU A 165 -3.62 -6.70 11.37
CA GLU A 165 -3.61 -5.51 12.21
C GLU A 165 -2.92 -4.35 11.50
N ASP A 166 -1.79 -4.60 10.82
CA ASP A 166 -1.05 -3.60 10.03
C ASP A 166 -1.93 -3.02 8.91
N LEU A 167 -2.61 -3.90 8.17
CA LEU A 167 -3.53 -3.50 7.10
C LEU A 167 -4.72 -2.70 7.63
N ARG A 168 -5.32 -3.15 8.75
CA ARG A 168 -6.39 -2.43 9.44
C ARG A 168 -5.93 -1.06 9.96
N TRP A 169 -4.70 -0.97 10.45
CA TRP A 169 -4.11 0.29 10.91
C TRP A 169 -3.95 1.25 9.74
N SER A 170 -3.39 0.77 8.63
CA SER A 170 -3.21 1.53 7.39
C SER A 170 -4.53 2.14 6.89
N PHE A 171 -5.60 1.34 6.82
CA PHE A 171 -6.92 1.86 6.41
C PHE A 171 -7.48 2.92 7.35
N ARG A 172 -7.33 2.73 8.66
CA ARG A 172 -7.78 3.72 9.65
C ARG A 172 -7.01 5.02 9.53
N PHE A 173 -5.71 4.93 9.33
CA PHE A 173 -4.85 6.10 9.18
C PHE A 173 -5.20 6.87 7.91
N ALA A 174 -5.26 6.19 6.76
CA ALA A 174 -5.63 6.80 5.49
C ALA A 174 -7.01 7.50 5.54
N ASN A 175 -7.98 6.94 6.27
CA ASN A 175 -9.30 7.55 6.42
C ASN A 175 -9.30 8.76 7.38
N ARG A 176 -8.43 8.78 8.40
CA ARG A 176 -8.25 9.94 9.29
C ARG A 176 -7.51 11.09 8.62
N SER A 177 -6.55 10.78 7.77
CA SER A 177 -5.68 11.73 7.05
C SER A 177 -6.29 12.27 5.76
N ARG A 178 -7.53 11.87 5.41
CA ARG A 178 -8.35 12.49 4.35
C ARG A 178 -9.34 13.48 4.97
N PRO A 179 -8.95 14.73 5.30
CA PRO A 179 -9.87 15.77 5.76
C PRO A 179 -10.75 16.35 4.63
N TYR A 180 -10.79 15.73 3.45
CA TYR A 180 -11.53 16.26 2.29
C TYR A 180 -13.05 16.40 2.57
N TRP A 181 -13.60 15.61 3.50
CA TRP A 181 -15.00 15.76 3.95
C TRP A 181 -15.21 16.76 5.10
N LYS A 182 -14.16 17.20 5.81
CA LYS A 182 -14.29 18.24 6.86
C LYS A 182 -14.40 19.66 6.27
N GLN A 183 -14.08 19.86 4.99
CA GLN A 183 -14.27 21.16 4.32
C GLN A 183 -15.50 21.21 3.41
N LEU A 184 -15.99 20.08 2.89
CA LEU A 184 -17.17 20.05 2.00
C LEU A 184 -18.52 20.18 2.73
N PHE A 185 -18.58 20.02 4.05
CA PHE A 185 -19.80 20.27 4.86
C PHE A 185 -19.73 21.56 5.71
N ARG A 186 -18.78 22.47 5.42
CA ARG A 186 -18.74 23.82 6.03
C ARG A 186 -19.09 24.96 5.07
N LYS A 187 -19.49 24.67 3.83
CA LYS A 187 -20.06 25.65 2.88
C LYS A 187 -21.43 25.22 2.35
N THR A 188 -22.30 24.77 3.26
CA THR A 188 -23.75 24.71 2.99
C THR A 188 -24.50 24.97 4.29
N ILE A 189 -24.39 26.21 4.78
CA ILE A 189 -25.48 27.02 5.32
C ILE A 189 -25.28 28.40 4.70
#